data_AF-A0A4Y2MED6-F1
#
_entry.id   AF-A0A4Y2MED6-F1
#
_cell.length_a   1.000
_cell.length_b   1.000
_cell.length_c   1.000
_cell.angle_alpha   90.00
_cell.angle_beta   90.00
_cell.angle_gamma   90.00
#
_symmetry.space_group_name_H-M   'P 1'
#
loop_
_entity.id
_entity.type
_entity.pdbx_description
1 polymer ?
#
loop_
_entity_poly.entity_id
_entity_poly.type
_entity_poly.pdbx_seq_one_letter_code
_entity_poly.pdbx_strand_id
1 'polypeptide(L)'
;MILVNSSSVDRCLRSAEALVAAFYAPQGIWKFEEDLNWQPIPVHYLPAEKDKYLSFASFCPRSVTDSKRLYNSRQVQEVFQKHKHDNNLGAMLLALNFTNMPRPPYSATLLFELHKMADNTNAVRLLYLNSTRPEIDLGKPHVLVLEGCSEYCPLVHFERKVEHFIPENWDQECQLEHESP
;
A
#
# COMPACT_ATOMS: atom_id res chain seq x y z
N MET A 1 16.46 2.22 12.23
CA MET A 1 15.40 1.26 12.61
C MET A 1 14.37 1.26 11.50
N ILE A 2 13.95 0.08 11.04
CA ILE A 2 12.97 -0.09 9.96
C ILE A 2 11.71 -0.70 10.55
N LEU A 3 10.54 -0.39 9.97
CA LEU A 3 9.27 -0.99 10.33
C LEU A 3 8.72 -1.71 9.11
N VAL A 4 8.30 -2.96 9.28
CA VAL A 4 7.76 -3.80 8.22
C VAL A 4 6.43 -4.34 8.69
N ASN A 5 5.36 -3.91 8.02
CA ASN A 5 4.00 -4.38 8.26
C ASN A 5 3.52 -5.16 7.04
N SER A 6 2.82 -6.27 7.28
CA SER A 6 2.18 -7.09 6.26
C SER A 6 0.77 -7.44 6.71
N SER A 7 -0.09 -7.81 5.75
CA SER A 7 -1.31 -8.55 6.10
C SER A 7 -0.94 -9.93 6.65
N SER A 8 -1.83 -10.53 7.45
CA SER A 8 -1.62 -11.85 8.09
C SER A 8 -1.68 -13.04 7.13
N VAL A 9 -1.64 -12.81 5.82
CA VAL A 9 -1.74 -13.87 4.82
C VAL A 9 -0.35 -14.41 4.52
N ASP A 10 -0.17 -15.74 4.59
CA ASP A 10 1.13 -16.40 4.39
C ASP A 10 1.93 -15.91 3.18
N ARG A 11 1.28 -15.73 2.03
CA ARG A 11 1.95 -15.25 0.82
C ARG A 11 2.53 -13.84 1.00
N CYS A 12 1.85 -12.97 1.76
CA CYS A 12 2.28 -11.60 2.02
C CYS A 12 3.42 -11.56 3.04
N LEU A 13 3.31 -12.36 4.12
CA LEU A 13 4.37 -12.51 5.11
C LEU A 13 5.67 -13.03 4.48
N ARG A 14 5.60 -14.10 3.69
CA ARG A 14 6.76 -14.66 2.99
C ARG A 14 7.38 -13.68 1.99
N SER A 15 6.56 -12.91 1.28
CA SER A 15 7.05 -11.86 0.39
C SER A 15 7.75 -10.73 1.15
N ALA A 16 7.21 -10.30 2.29
CA ALA A 16 7.84 -9.28 3.14
C ALA A 16 9.17 -9.77 3.72
N GLU A 17 9.23 -11.01 4.21
CA GLU A 17 10.45 -11.65 4.70
C GLU A 17 11.53 -11.78 3.61
N ALA A 18 11.15 -12.22 2.41
CA ALA A 18 12.07 -12.30 1.27
C ALA A 18 12.60 -10.91 0.87
N LEU A 19 11.73 -9.89 0.88
CA LEU A 19 12.12 -8.51 0.57
C LEU A 19 13.16 -7.99 1.57
N VAL A 20 12.91 -8.13 2.87
CA VAL A 20 13.83 -7.62 3.89
C VAL A 20 15.15 -8.39 3.93
N ALA A 21 15.13 -9.69 3.62
CA ALA A 21 16.35 -10.49 3.47
C ALA A 21 17.24 -9.97 2.34
N ALA A 22 16.65 -9.52 1.23
CA ALA A 22 17.40 -8.95 0.11
C ALA A 22 17.93 -7.53 0.40
N PHE A 23 17.13 -6.68 1.04
CA PHE A 23 17.51 -5.29 1.35
C PHE A 23 18.55 -5.18 2.46
N TYR A 24 18.52 -6.10 3.42
CA TYR A 24 19.29 -6.01 4.66
C TYR A 24 20.12 -7.27 4.89
N ALA A 25 20.94 -7.65 3.92
CA ALA A 25 21.94 -8.69 4.11
C ALA A 25 22.89 -8.30 5.28
N PRO A 26 23.17 -9.21 6.24
CA PRO A 26 23.99 -8.88 7.41
C PRO A 26 25.45 -8.61 7.03
N GLN A 27 26.10 -7.70 7.76
CA GLN A 27 27.52 -7.39 7.61
C GLN A 27 28.20 -7.21 8.97
N GLY A 28 29.50 -7.54 9.04
CA GLY A 28 30.31 -7.39 10.25
C GLY A 28 29.68 -8.11 11.44
N ILE A 29 29.47 -7.39 12.54
CA ILE A 29 28.92 -7.95 13.79
C ILE A 29 27.50 -8.52 13.67
N TRP A 30 26.77 -8.19 12.60
CA TRP A 30 25.42 -8.68 12.37
C TRP A 30 25.39 -10.03 11.65
N LYS A 31 26.52 -10.48 11.10
CA LYS A 31 26.66 -11.78 10.45
C LYS A 31 27.01 -12.81 11.52
N PHE A 32 25.97 -13.46 12.05
CA PHE A 32 26.12 -14.43 13.15
C PHE A 32 26.59 -15.81 12.67
N GLU A 33 26.47 -16.10 11.38
CA GLU A 33 26.89 -17.35 10.75
C GLU A 33 27.57 -17.03 9.40
N GLU A 34 28.71 -17.66 9.14
CA GLU A 34 29.56 -17.28 8.01
C GLU A 34 28.96 -17.67 6.65
N ASP A 35 28.25 -18.79 6.60
CA ASP A 35 27.65 -19.30 5.37
C ASP A 35 26.19 -18.84 5.17
N LEU A 36 25.66 -17.97 6.04
CA LEU A 36 24.28 -17.51 6.02
C LEU A 36 24.18 -15.98 5.97
N ASN A 37 23.93 -15.44 4.78
CA ASN A 37 23.67 -14.01 4.57
C ASN A 37 22.20 -13.65 4.87
N TRP A 38 21.72 -14.02 6.05
CA TRP A 38 20.37 -13.71 6.52
C TRP A 38 20.42 -13.27 7.98
N GLN A 39 19.57 -12.31 8.34
CA GLN A 39 19.35 -11.90 9.72
C GLN A 39 17.85 -11.78 10.01
N PRO A 40 17.42 -12.05 11.25
CA PRO A 40 16.03 -11.91 11.62
C PRO A 40 15.62 -10.42 11.62
N ILE A 41 14.60 -10.09 10.82
CA ILE A 41 13.97 -8.78 10.79
C ILE A 41 12.48 -8.97 11.09
N PRO A 42 11.95 -8.36 12.17
CA PRO A 42 10.54 -8.51 12.52
C PRO A 42 9.61 -8.01 11.41
N VAL A 43 8.66 -8.85 11.02
CA VAL A 43 7.49 -8.48 10.18
C VAL A 43 6.26 -8.51 11.07
N HIS A 44 5.65 -7.35 11.27
CA HIS A 44 4.45 -7.22 12.07
C HIS A 44 3.20 -7.41 11.21
N TYR A 45 2.13 -7.91 11.82
CA TYR A 45 0.83 -8.03 11.19
C TYR A 45 -0.28 -7.97 12.25
N LEU A 46 -1.48 -7.67 11.80
CA LEU A 46 -2.71 -7.78 12.59
C LEU A 46 -3.54 -8.96 12.08
N PRO A 47 -4.33 -9.64 12.93
CA PRO A 47 -5.33 -10.60 12.45
C PRO A 47 -6.26 -9.96 11.42
N ALA A 48 -6.64 -10.72 10.39
CA ALA A 48 -7.35 -10.19 9.22
C ALA A 48 -8.65 -9.43 9.54
N GLU A 49 -9.35 -9.80 10.62
CA GLU A 49 -10.60 -9.17 11.08
C GLU A 49 -10.35 -7.84 11.81
N LYS A 50 -9.14 -7.64 12.33
CA LYS A 50 -8.69 -6.45 13.05
C LYS A 50 -7.81 -5.53 12.19
N ASP A 51 -7.35 -6.01 11.05
CA ASP A 51 -6.47 -5.29 10.14
C ASP A 51 -7.26 -4.33 9.24
N LYS A 52 -7.47 -3.11 9.75
CA LYS A 52 -8.16 -2.02 9.03
C LYS A 52 -7.28 -1.28 8.02
N TYR A 53 -6.04 -1.74 7.79
CA TYR A 53 -5.07 -1.06 6.92
C TYR A 53 -4.74 -1.86 5.66
N LEU A 54 -4.48 -3.17 5.80
CA LEU A 54 -3.98 -4.03 4.72
C LEU A 54 -4.93 -5.17 4.36
N SER A 55 -6.01 -5.36 5.12
CA SER A 55 -7.03 -6.40 4.92
C SER A 55 -8.38 -5.80 4.56
N PHE A 56 -9.04 -6.41 3.56
CA PHE A 56 -10.45 -6.13 3.24
C PHE A 56 -11.43 -6.99 4.06
N ALA A 57 -10.92 -7.86 4.93
CA ALA A 57 -11.72 -8.71 5.81
C ALA A 57 -12.07 -8.04 7.15
N SER A 58 -11.56 -6.84 7.41
CA SER A 58 -11.89 -6.09 8.63
C SER A 58 -13.39 -5.84 8.73
N PHE A 59 -13.95 -6.00 9.93
CA PHE A 59 -15.38 -5.83 10.13
C PHE A 59 -15.81 -4.36 10.00
N CYS A 60 -16.60 -4.06 8.96
CA CYS A 60 -17.18 -2.74 8.73
C CYS A 60 -18.55 -2.87 8.03
N PRO A 61 -19.67 -2.89 8.79
CA PRO A 61 -21.03 -3.06 8.25
C PRO A 61 -21.39 -2.07 7.15
N ARG A 62 -20.98 -0.81 7.31
CA ARG A 62 -21.23 0.24 6.31
C ARG A 62 -20.54 -0.06 4.97
N SER A 63 -19.27 -0.45 4.99
CA SER A 63 -18.52 -0.83 3.78
C SER A 63 -19.21 -1.97 3.01
N VAL A 64 -19.75 -2.97 3.72
CA VAL A 64 -20.52 -4.07 3.11
C VAL A 64 -21.80 -3.56 2.45
N THR A 65 -22.51 -2.66 3.12
CA THR A 65 -23.75 -2.06 2.60
C THR A 65 -23.48 -1.21 1.34
N ASP A 66 -22.47 -0.34 1.40
CA ASP A 66 -22.08 0.51 0.28
C ASP A 66 -21.55 -0.33 -0.90
N SER A 67 -20.77 -1.39 -0.62
CA SER A 67 -20.32 -2.32 -1.65
C SER A 67 -21.49 -2.98 -2.36
N LYS A 68 -22.52 -3.44 -1.64
CA LYS A 68 -23.73 -4.03 -2.25
C LYS A 68 -24.51 -3.01 -3.07
N ARG A 69 -24.63 -1.77 -2.59
CA ARG A 69 -25.29 -0.67 -3.31
C ARG A 69 -24.59 -0.38 -4.64
N LEU A 70 -23.26 -0.38 -4.62
CA LEU A 70 -22.43 -0.02 -5.76
C LEU A 70 -22.10 -1.19 -6.69
N TYR A 71 -22.35 -2.43 -6.25
CA TYR A 71 -22.01 -3.65 -6.98
C TYR A 71 -22.58 -3.72 -8.40
N ASN A 72 -23.76 -3.12 -8.62
CA ASN A 72 -24.41 -3.10 -9.93
C ASN A 72 -23.97 -1.92 -10.81
N SER A 73 -23.16 -0.99 -10.29
CA SER A 73 -22.63 0.10 -11.11
C SER A 73 -21.51 -0.41 -12.01
N ARG A 74 -21.57 -0.03 -13.28
CA ARG A 74 -20.59 -0.45 -14.29
C ARG A 74 -19.16 -0.09 -13.90
N GLN A 75 -18.96 1.11 -13.37
CA GLN A 75 -17.65 1.61 -12.95
C GLN A 75 -17.02 0.72 -11.87
N VAL A 76 -17.81 0.33 -10.86
CA VAL A 76 -17.32 -0.50 -9.76
C VAL A 76 -17.06 -1.93 -10.22
N GLN A 77 -17.90 -2.48 -11.09
CA GLN A 77 -17.63 -3.78 -11.70
C GLN A 77 -16.33 -3.77 -12.51
N GLU A 78 -16.10 -2.75 -13.34
CA GLU A 78 -14.86 -2.63 -14.11
C GLU A 78 -13.62 -2.59 -13.20
N VAL A 79 -13.66 -1.80 -12.12
CA VAL A 79 -12.57 -1.72 -11.13
C VAL A 79 -12.34 -3.06 -10.42
N PHE A 80 -13.38 -3.70 -9.88
CA PHE A 80 -13.25 -4.98 -9.19
C PHE A 80 -12.74 -6.08 -10.12
N GLN A 81 -13.22 -6.12 -11.38
CA GLN A 81 -12.76 -7.10 -12.36
C GLN A 81 -11.30 -6.89 -12.74
N LYS A 82 -10.84 -5.64 -12.78
CA LYS A 82 -9.46 -5.28 -13.10
C LYS A 82 -8.48 -5.61 -11.97
N HIS A 83 -8.88 -5.44 -10.71
CA HIS A 83 -7.99 -5.56 -9.56
C HIS A 83 -8.19 -6.80 -8.67
N LYS A 84 -9.03 -7.76 -9.08
CA LYS A 84 -9.45 -8.99 -8.35
C LYS A 84 -8.51 -9.61 -7.30
N HIS A 85 -7.21 -9.59 -7.53
CA HIS A 85 -6.22 -10.22 -6.66
C HIS A 85 -5.38 -9.23 -5.85
N ASP A 86 -5.18 -8.01 -6.35
CA ASP A 86 -4.30 -6.99 -5.77
C ASP A 86 -5.10 -5.74 -5.39
N ASN A 87 -6.05 -5.96 -4.48
CA ASN A 87 -7.01 -4.95 -4.07
C ASN A 87 -6.35 -3.76 -3.36
N ASN A 88 -5.30 -3.97 -2.56
CA ASN A 88 -4.62 -2.89 -1.82
C ASN A 88 -4.03 -1.84 -2.75
N LEU A 89 -3.24 -2.29 -3.72
CA LEU A 89 -2.60 -1.40 -4.69
C LEU A 89 -3.62 -0.77 -5.65
N GLY A 90 -4.63 -1.54 -6.07
CA GLY A 90 -5.75 -1.01 -6.85
C GLY A 90 -6.53 0.09 -6.12
N ALA A 91 -6.86 -0.11 -4.83
CA ALA A 91 -7.55 0.85 -4.00
C ALA A 91 -6.73 2.13 -3.79
N MET A 92 -5.42 2.00 -3.52
CA MET A 92 -4.53 3.16 -3.38
C MET A 92 -4.42 3.96 -4.68
N LEU A 93 -4.23 3.30 -5.82
CA LEU A 93 -4.19 3.97 -7.12
C LEU A 93 -5.52 4.68 -7.42
N LEU A 94 -6.66 4.05 -7.10
CA LEU A 94 -7.97 4.66 -7.28
C LEU A 94 -8.17 5.88 -6.37
N ALA A 95 -7.81 5.80 -5.09
CA ALA A 95 -7.90 6.91 -4.14
C ALA A 95 -7.04 8.11 -4.57
N LEU A 96 -5.90 7.85 -5.21
CA LEU A 96 -5.04 8.87 -5.81
C LEU A 96 -5.49 9.34 -7.20
N ASN A 97 -6.70 8.95 -7.64
CA ASN A 97 -7.32 9.29 -8.92
C ASN A 97 -6.62 8.69 -10.17
N PHE A 98 -5.88 7.58 -10.02
CA PHE A 98 -5.30 6.82 -11.14
C PHE A 98 -6.23 5.67 -11.58
N THR A 99 -7.36 6.03 -12.19
CA THR A 99 -8.45 5.09 -12.55
C THR A 99 -8.14 4.15 -13.72
N ASN A 100 -7.25 4.57 -14.63
CA ASN A 100 -6.96 3.84 -15.87
C ASN A 100 -5.72 2.94 -15.81
N MET A 101 -5.27 2.54 -14.62
CA MET A 101 -4.05 1.73 -14.45
C MET A 101 -4.28 0.25 -14.75
N PRO A 102 -3.40 -0.44 -15.51
CA PRO A 102 -3.54 -1.89 -15.74
C PRO A 102 -3.51 -2.66 -14.43
N ARG A 103 -3.97 -3.92 -14.47
CA ARG A 103 -3.88 -4.81 -13.31
C ARG A 103 -2.42 -4.87 -12.82
N PRO A 104 -2.15 -4.65 -11.53
CA PRO A 104 -0.79 -4.82 -10.99
C PRO A 104 -0.26 -6.22 -11.25
N PRO A 105 0.96 -6.37 -11.78
CA PRO A 105 1.65 -7.66 -11.78
C PRO A 105 2.11 -8.01 -10.36
N TYR A 106 2.55 -9.26 -10.17
CA TYR A 106 3.21 -9.65 -8.92
C TYR A 106 4.42 -8.77 -8.63
N SER A 107 4.66 -8.49 -7.35
CA SER A 107 5.71 -7.58 -6.86
C SER A 107 5.59 -6.12 -7.32
N ALA A 108 4.48 -5.73 -7.94
CA ALA A 108 4.22 -4.33 -8.23
C ALA A 108 4.31 -3.49 -6.95
N THR A 109 5.00 -2.37 -7.04
CA THR A 109 5.37 -1.55 -5.87
C THR A 109 5.00 -0.10 -6.14
N LEU A 110 4.23 0.49 -5.23
CA LEU A 110 3.98 1.93 -5.19
C LEU A 110 4.88 2.54 -4.11
N LEU A 111 5.76 3.46 -4.51
CA LEU A 111 6.66 4.17 -3.60
C LEU A 111 6.17 5.60 -3.39
N PHE A 112 6.26 6.03 -2.14
CA PHE A 112 6.06 7.41 -1.71
C PHE A 112 7.41 7.92 -1.18
N GLU A 113 8.00 8.90 -1.85
CA GLU A 113 9.23 9.53 -1.42
C GLU A 113 8.92 10.93 -0.87
N LEU A 114 9.39 11.22 0.35
CA LEU A 114 9.35 12.57 0.92
C LEU A 114 10.69 13.25 0.67
N HIS A 115 10.66 14.39 -0.01
CA HIS A 115 11.83 15.17 -0.38
C HIS A 115 11.82 16.53 0.31
N LYS A 116 12.99 16.96 0.80
CA LYS A 116 13.23 18.33 1.24
C LYS A 116 13.78 19.14 0.07
N MET A 117 13.05 20.17 -0.32
CA MET A 117 13.34 21.00 -1.49
C MET A 117 14.36 22.10 -1.17
N ALA A 118 14.92 22.73 -2.21
CA ALA A 118 15.94 23.78 -2.07
C ALA A 118 15.44 25.02 -1.31
N ASP A 119 14.14 25.30 -1.38
CA ASP A 119 13.46 26.37 -0.65
C ASP A 119 13.05 25.97 0.78
N ASN A 120 13.53 24.82 1.28
CA ASN A 120 13.16 24.19 2.55
C ASN A 120 11.70 23.74 2.67
N THR A 121 10.93 23.73 1.59
CA THR A 121 9.60 23.09 1.58
C THR A 121 9.73 21.58 1.43
N ASN A 122 8.64 20.85 1.71
CA ASN A 122 8.57 19.41 1.53
C ASN A 122 7.72 19.08 0.31
N ALA A 123 8.14 18.07 -0.45
CA ALA A 123 7.39 17.54 -1.58
C ALA A 123 7.31 16.01 -1.54
N VAL A 124 6.21 15.46 -2.05
CA VAL A 124 6.00 14.03 -2.24
C VAL A 124 6.21 13.69 -3.70
N ARG A 125 6.98 12.63 -3.97
CA ARG A 125 7.15 12.04 -5.29
C ARG A 125 6.61 10.61 -5.27
N LEU A 126 5.81 10.26 -6.26
CA LEU A 126 5.17 8.95 -6.37
C LEU A 126 5.80 8.16 -7.52
N LEU A 127 6.22 6.93 -7.24
CA LEU A 127 6.80 6.04 -8.23
C LEU A 127 6.04 4.71 -8.27
N TYR A 128 5.88 4.14 -9.46
CA TYR A 128 5.24 2.85 -9.65
C TYR A 128 6.12 1.88 -10.43
N LEU A 129 6.44 0.75 -9.80
CA LEU A 129 7.14 -0.38 -10.41
C LEU A 129 6.12 -1.44 -10.78
N ASN A 130 6.10 -1.86 -12.04
CA ASN A 130 5.15 -2.83 -12.57
C ASN A 130 5.77 -3.76 -13.62
N SER A 131 7.04 -4.15 -13.43
CA SER A 131 7.64 -5.19 -14.28
C SER A 131 6.85 -6.49 -14.14
N THR A 132 6.60 -7.16 -15.26
CA THR A 132 5.98 -8.49 -15.30
C THR A 132 6.99 -9.61 -15.11
N ARG A 133 8.29 -9.31 -15.25
CA ARG A 133 9.43 -10.23 -15.08
C ARG A 133 10.58 -9.52 -14.34
N PRO A 134 10.35 -9.10 -13.08
CA PRO A 134 11.32 -8.32 -12.30
C PRO A 134 12.66 -9.05 -12.09
N GLU A 135 12.68 -10.38 -12.21
CA GLU A 135 13.88 -11.21 -12.14
C GLU A 135 14.80 -11.10 -13.37
N ILE A 136 14.27 -10.60 -14.50
CA ILE A 136 15.03 -10.41 -15.75
C ILE A 136 15.28 -8.93 -15.99
N ASP A 137 14.25 -8.11 -15.90
CA ASP A 137 14.31 -6.68 -16.14
C ASP A 137 13.32 -5.97 -15.22
N LEU A 138 13.84 -5.22 -14.25
CA LEU A 138 13.02 -4.42 -13.34
C LEU A 138 12.41 -3.19 -14.04
N GLY A 139 12.99 -2.76 -15.16
CA GLY A 139 12.62 -1.52 -15.84
C GLY A 139 12.96 -0.26 -15.02
N LYS A 140 12.48 0.89 -15.50
CA LYS A 140 12.55 2.17 -14.77
C LYS A 140 11.23 2.39 -14.03
N PRO A 141 11.25 2.89 -12.76
CA PRO A 141 10.04 3.29 -12.08
C PRO A 141 9.26 4.33 -12.88
N HIS A 142 7.95 4.15 -12.99
CA HIS A 142 7.06 5.13 -13.60
C HIS A 142 6.76 6.25 -12.62
N VAL A 143 7.02 7.50 -13.00
CA VAL A 143 6.62 8.66 -12.20
C VAL A 143 5.12 8.85 -12.29
N LEU A 144 4.44 8.84 -11.15
CA LEU A 144 3.01 9.15 -11.06
C LEU A 144 2.83 10.61 -10.66
N VAL A 145 2.23 11.39 -11.54
CA VAL A 145 1.97 12.82 -11.31
C VAL A 145 0.51 13.01 -10.92
N LEU A 146 0.28 13.54 -9.72
CA LEU A 146 -1.07 13.88 -9.26
C LEU A 146 -1.62 15.06 -10.05
N GLU A 147 -2.92 15.05 -10.30
CA GLU A 147 -3.61 16.13 -11.02
C GLU A 147 -3.37 17.49 -10.36
N GLY A 148 -2.80 18.44 -11.10
CA GLY A 148 -2.46 19.78 -10.57
C GLY A 148 -1.11 19.86 -9.84
N CYS A 149 -0.32 18.78 -9.84
CA CYS A 149 1.04 18.74 -9.33
C CYS A 149 2.08 18.56 -10.45
N SER A 150 3.36 18.79 -10.10
CA SER A 150 4.50 18.31 -10.87
C SER A 150 4.96 16.94 -10.33
N GLU A 151 6.06 16.38 -10.86
CA GLU A 151 6.70 15.17 -10.31
C GLU A 151 6.97 15.27 -8.80
N TYR A 152 7.34 16.46 -8.33
CA TYR A 152 7.47 16.78 -6.91
C TYR A 152 6.23 17.58 -6.49
N CYS A 153 5.26 16.91 -5.88
CA CYS A 153 4.00 17.51 -5.45
C CYS A 153 4.20 18.14 -4.06
N PRO A 154 3.94 19.45 -3.85
CA PRO A 154 4.07 20.06 -2.53
C PRO A 154 3.27 19.28 -1.48
N LEU A 155 3.86 19.01 -0.32
CA LEU A 155 3.25 18.16 0.72
C LEU A 155 1.85 18.66 1.12
N VAL A 156 1.70 19.97 1.32
CA VAL A 156 0.41 20.61 1.65
C VAL A 156 -0.64 20.38 0.56
N HIS A 157 -0.24 20.30 -0.71
CA HIS A 157 -1.15 20.00 -1.81
C HIS A 157 -1.53 18.51 -1.81
N PHE A 158 -0.57 17.61 -1.55
CA PHE A 158 -0.82 16.18 -1.41
C PHE A 158 -1.82 15.88 -0.28
N GLU A 159 -1.60 16.46 0.91
CA GLU A 159 -2.45 16.30 2.09
C GLU A 159 -3.91 16.64 1.79
N ARG A 160 -4.17 17.81 1.18
CA ARG A 160 -5.53 18.22 0.79
C ARG A 160 -6.22 17.27 -0.18
N LYS A 161 -5.47 16.57 -1.02
CA LYS A 161 -6.04 15.58 -1.96
C LYS A 161 -6.45 14.30 -1.26
N VAL A 162 -5.72 13.90 -0.21
CA VAL A 162 -5.96 12.61 0.47
C VAL A 162 -6.83 12.76 1.71
N GLU A 163 -6.96 13.97 2.28
CA GLU A 163 -7.67 14.20 3.56
C GLU A 163 -9.09 13.62 3.59
N HIS A 164 -9.83 13.76 2.49
CA HIS A 164 -11.22 13.30 2.38
C HIS A 164 -11.37 11.77 2.34
N PHE A 165 -10.28 11.03 2.15
CA PHE A 165 -10.26 9.56 2.17
C PHE A 165 -9.76 8.99 3.49
N ILE A 166 -9.27 9.83 4.41
CA ILE A 166 -8.70 9.40 5.68
C ILE A 166 -9.81 9.48 6.73
N PRO A 167 -10.24 8.34 7.30
CA PRO A 167 -11.28 8.36 8.31
C PRO A 167 -10.77 8.97 9.62
N GLU A 168 -11.53 9.89 10.21
CA GLU A 168 -11.19 10.47 11.53
C GLU A 168 -11.47 9.46 12.65
N ASN A 169 -12.59 8.74 12.54
CA ASN A 169 -12.99 7.70 13.47
C ASN A 169 -13.58 6.51 12.71
N TRP A 170 -12.75 5.48 12.52
CA TRP A 170 -13.13 4.25 11.82
C TRP A 170 -14.39 3.58 12.39
N ASP A 171 -14.50 3.49 13.72
CA ASP A 171 -15.57 2.74 14.37
C ASP A 171 -16.91 3.45 14.17
N GLN A 172 -16.91 4.78 14.32
CA GLN A 172 -18.06 5.62 14.03
C GLN A 172 -18.45 5.59 12.55
N GLU A 173 -17.46 5.68 11.64
CA GLU A 173 -17.72 5.62 10.21
C GLU A 173 -18.29 4.28 9.77
N CYS A 174 -17.80 3.19 10.35
CA CYS A 174 -18.29 1.84 10.11
C CYS A 174 -19.63 1.52 10.79
N GLN A 175 -20.15 2.44 11.62
CA GLN A 175 -21.38 2.26 12.39
C GLN A 175 -21.32 1.02 13.29
N LEU A 176 -20.17 0.84 13.95
CA LEU A 176 -20.02 -0.23 14.93
C LEU A 176 -20.79 0.14 16.20
N GLU A 177 -21.71 -0.73 16.62
CA GLU A 177 -22.31 -0.62 17.95
C GLU A 177 -21.21 -0.91 18.98
N HIS A 178 -20.93 0.04 19.87
CA HIS A 178 -20.16 -0.27 21.06
C HIS A 178 -21.04 -1.17 21.92
N GLU A 179 -20.69 -2.46 22.06
CA GLU A 179 -21.24 -3.27 23.14
C GLU A 179 -20.98 -2.50 24.44
N SER A 180 -22.06 -2.01 25.04
CA SER A 180 -21.99 -1.42 26.37
C SER A 180 -21.51 -2.51 27.34
N PRO A 181 -20.60 -2.19 28.27
CA PRO A 181 -20.06 -3.16 29.22
C PRO A 181 -21.14 -3.82 30.08
#